data_AF-A0A924IWU5-F1
#
_entry.id   AF-A0A924IWU5-F1
#
_cell.length_a   1.000
_cell.length_b   1.000
_cell.length_c   1.000
_cell.angle_alpha   90.00
_cell.angle_beta   90.00
_cell.angle_gamma   90.00
#
_symmetry.space_group_name_H-M   'P 1'
#
loop_
_entity.id
_entity.type
_entity.pdbx_description
1 polymer ?
#
loop_
_entity_poly.entity_id
_entity_poly.type
_entity_poly.pdbx_seq_one_letter_code
_entity_poly.pdbx_strand_id
1 'polypeptide(L)'
;MASNNFAHDSFINNIASVDSLLSIHKILIQTFPLLKNQADELLRAVIVLSVSALDNYLHDFYRTEIVEGFLGTGNFNVKFDKIKISVQLIKDLENAFSDDQKRKFLHDEVRKMQKTESFQSQRSIENIFEVINIKNIWSKLEGIMHVDAKKIKDELSLIIDRRNKISHESDWDYFNQRKNLIDAEEVNAVVRFVETFANAVNVITP
;
A
#
# COMPACT_ATOMS: atom_id res chain seq x y z
N MET A 1 11.58 -15.22 11.18
CA MET A 1 11.22 -13.79 11.14
C MET A 1 9.75 -13.73 10.80
N ALA A 2 8.94 -12.96 11.53
CA ALA A 2 7.52 -12.84 11.21
C ALA A 2 7.37 -12.42 9.75
N SER A 3 6.52 -13.09 8.99
CA SER A 3 6.39 -12.93 7.53
C SER A 3 5.91 -11.52 7.14
N ASN A 4 5.34 -10.76 8.07
CA ASN A 4 5.06 -9.31 7.92
C ASN A 4 6.31 -8.46 7.72
N ASN A 5 7.44 -8.85 8.31
CA ASN A 5 8.70 -8.11 8.13
C ASN A 5 9.15 -8.11 6.68
N PHE A 6 8.87 -9.18 5.91
CA PHE A 6 9.24 -9.22 4.49
C PHE A 6 8.42 -8.24 3.64
N ALA A 7 7.11 -8.14 3.89
CA ALA A 7 6.25 -7.18 3.21
C ALA A 7 6.69 -5.74 3.52
N HIS A 8 7.02 -5.47 4.78
CA HIS A 8 7.53 -4.18 5.22
C HIS A 8 8.92 -3.87 4.64
N ASP A 9 9.85 -4.82 4.64
CA ASP A 9 11.17 -4.66 4.01
C ASP A 9 11.04 -4.35 2.51
N SER A 10 10.14 -5.04 1.80
CA SER A 10 9.85 -4.74 0.40
C SER A 10 9.30 -3.32 0.21
N PHE A 11 8.40 -2.88 1.10
CA PHE A 11 7.88 -1.53 1.11
C PHE A 11 9.00 -0.49 1.30
N ILE A 12 9.87 -0.65 2.29
CA ILE A 12 10.98 0.26 2.57
C ILE A 12 11.92 0.36 1.35
N ASN A 13 12.21 -0.76 0.69
CA ASN A 13 13.02 -0.75 -0.54
C ASN A 13 12.33 0.03 -1.68
N ASN A 14 11.02 -0.11 -1.84
CA ASN A 14 10.27 0.65 -2.84
C ASN A 14 10.29 2.16 -2.52
N ILE A 15 10.07 2.54 -1.25
CA ILE A 15 10.10 3.95 -0.83
C ILE A 15 11.50 4.57 -0.99
N ALA A 16 12.58 3.83 -0.69
CA ALA A 16 13.94 4.31 -0.92
C ALA A 16 14.22 4.61 -2.41
N SER A 17 13.66 3.80 -3.32
CA SER A 17 13.72 4.08 -4.76
C SER A 17 12.93 5.34 -5.13
N VAL A 18 11.77 5.56 -4.51
CA VAL A 18 10.96 6.78 -4.70
C VAL A 18 11.70 8.03 -4.20
N ASP A 19 12.37 7.98 -3.04
CA ASP A 19 13.18 9.09 -2.53
C ASP A 19 14.34 9.47 -3.45
N SER A 20 14.89 8.47 -4.15
CA SER A 20 15.93 8.71 -5.15
C SER A 20 15.39 9.57 -6.31
N LEU A 21 14.12 9.43 -6.69
CA LEU A 21 13.49 10.26 -7.72
C LEU A 21 13.33 11.73 -7.29
N LEU A 22 13.02 11.99 -6.01
CA LEU A 22 13.00 13.36 -5.46
C LEU A 22 14.38 14.01 -5.53
N SER A 23 15.42 13.23 -5.23
CA SER A 23 16.82 13.69 -5.34
C SER A 23 17.22 13.98 -6.79
N ILE A 24 16.84 13.10 -7.71
CA ILE A 24 17.06 13.29 -9.16
C ILE A 24 16.34 14.55 -9.65
N HIS A 25 15.08 14.74 -9.26
CA HIS A 25 14.31 15.94 -9.59
C HIS A 25 15.04 17.21 -9.12
N LYS A 26 15.51 17.24 -7.87
CA LYS A 26 16.25 18.38 -7.31
C LYS A 26 17.51 18.70 -8.12
N ILE A 27 18.32 17.70 -8.43
CA ILE A 27 19.54 17.86 -9.24
C ILE A 27 19.21 18.38 -10.64
N LEU A 28 18.16 17.83 -11.26
CA LEU A 28 17.73 18.20 -12.61
C LEU A 28 17.32 19.67 -12.68
N ILE A 29 16.51 20.16 -11.74
CA ILE A 29 16.08 21.56 -11.68
C ILE A 29 17.26 22.50 -11.38
N GLN A 30 18.16 22.11 -10.47
CA GLN A 30 19.33 22.91 -10.12
C GLN A 30 20.32 23.06 -11.28
N THR A 31 20.50 21.99 -12.06
CA THR A 31 21.45 21.96 -13.17
C THR A 31 20.84 22.48 -14.46
N PHE A 32 19.56 22.20 -14.69
CA PHE A 32 18.84 22.51 -15.93
C PHE A 32 17.45 23.11 -15.64
N PRO A 33 17.37 24.37 -15.18
CA PRO A 33 16.10 24.99 -14.80
C PRO A 33 15.04 25.04 -15.93
N LEU A 34 15.48 25.06 -17.18
CA LEU A 34 14.60 25.05 -18.37
C LEU A 34 13.84 23.73 -18.54
N LEU A 35 14.25 22.64 -17.88
CA LEU A 35 13.59 21.34 -17.91
C LEU A 35 12.53 21.18 -16.83
N LYS A 36 12.10 22.26 -16.16
CA LYS A 36 11.17 22.19 -15.03
C LYS A 36 9.91 21.39 -15.34
N ASN A 37 9.26 21.66 -16.45
CA ASN A 37 8.00 20.99 -16.78
C ASN A 37 8.18 19.47 -16.99
N GLN A 38 9.30 19.05 -17.55
CA GLN A 38 9.65 17.63 -17.70
C GLN A 38 10.03 17.01 -16.35
N ALA A 39 10.75 17.77 -15.52
CA ALA A 39 11.11 17.35 -14.17
C ALA A 39 9.87 17.15 -13.28
N ASP A 40 8.85 18.01 -13.40
CA ASP A 40 7.59 17.91 -12.65
C ASP A 40 6.87 16.55 -12.91
N GLU A 41 7.13 15.88 -14.04
CA GLU A 41 6.63 14.52 -14.27
C GLU A 41 7.26 13.48 -13.35
N LEU A 42 8.51 13.69 -12.90
CA LEU A 42 9.14 12.86 -11.87
C LEU A 42 8.39 12.99 -10.54
N LEU A 43 7.97 14.20 -10.18
CA LEU A 43 7.17 14.44 -8.97
C LEU A 43 5.81 13.74 -9.04
N ARG A 44 5.15 13.76 -10.22
CA ARG A 44 3.90 13.02 -10.45
C ARG A 44 4.11 11.51 -10.33
N ALA A 45 5.20 11.00 -10.90
CA ALA A 45 5.58 9.60 -10.79
C ALA A 45 5.85 9.19 -9.33
N VAL A 46 6.49 10.06 -8.53
CA VAL A 46 6.73 9.84 -7.10
C VAL A 46 5.42 9.60 -6.34
N ILE A 47 4.37 10.42 -6.58
CA ILE A 47 3.06 10.21 -5.94
C ILE A 47 2.48 8.84 -6.32
N VAL A 48 2.49 8.50 -7.62
CA VAL A 48 1.96 7.21 -8.10
C VAL A 48 2.71 6.04 -7.49
N LEU A 49 4.04 6.07 -7.52
CA LEU A 49 4.89 5.00 -7.01
C LEU A 49 4.79 4.85 -5.48
N SER A 50 4.63 5.95 -4.74
CA SER A 50 4.43 5.91 -3.28
C SER A 50 3.15 5.15 -2.93
N VAL A 51 2.04 5.50 -3.60
CA VAL A 51 0.74 4.84 -3.38
C VAL A 51 0.78 3.38 -3.86
N SER A 52 1.46 3.10 -4.97
CA SER A 52 1.66 1.71 -5.43
C SER A 52 2.48 0.88 -4.44
N ALA A 53 3.50 1.46 -3.79
CA ALA A 53 4.25 0.79 -2.75
C ALA A 53 3.37 0.45 -1.54
N LEU A 54 2.53 1.39 -1.09
CA LEU A 54 1.58 1.17 -0.01
C LEU A 54 0.54 0.08 -0.34
N ASP A 55 0.00 0.13 -1.55
CA ASP A 55 -0.98 -0.85 -2.03
C ASP A 55 -0.37 -2.27 -2.05
N ASN A 56 0.83 -2.41 -2.62
CA ASN A 56 1.54 -3.68 -2.65
C ASN A 56 1.86 -4.20 -1.23
N TYR A 57 2.30 -3.31 -0.33
CA TYR A 57 2.53 -3.64 1.07
C TYR A 57 1.29 -4.26 1.73
N LEU A 58 0.13 -3.58 1.61
CA LEU A 58 -1.11 -4.05 2.22
C LEU A 58 -1.61 -5.34 1.58
N HIS A 59 -1.39 -5.54 0.27
CA HIS A 59 -1.67 -6.80 -0.41
C HIS A 59 -0.85 -7.96 0.16
N ASP A 60 0.47 -7.75 0.28
CA ASP A 60 1.40 -8.76 0.78
C ASP A 60 1.17 -9.06 2.27
N PHE A 61 0.95 -8.03 3.08
CA PHE A 61 0.56 -8.13 4.48
C PHE A 61 -0.72 -8.96 4.65
N TYR A 62 -1.82 -8.54 4.02
CA TYR A 62 -3.12 -9.20 4.17
C TYR A 62 -3.07 -10.65 3.68
N ARG A 63 -2.39 -10.90 2.56
CA ARG A 63 -2.20 -12.25 2.03
C ARG A 63 -1.43 -13.12 3.01
N THR A 64 -0.37 -12.59 3.59
CA THR A 64 0.45 -13.31 4.58
C THR A 64 -0.39 -13.70 5.79
N GLU A 65 -1.16 -12.77 6.36
CA GLU A 65 -1.98 -13.07 7.54
C GLU A 65 -3.05 -14.13 7.29
N ILE A 66 -3.67 -14.14 6.12
CA ILE A 66 -4.60 -15.20 5.75
C ILE A 66 -3.91 -16.56 5.72
N VAL A 67 -2.75 -16.64 5.05
CA VAL A 67 -2.03 -17.91 4.86
C VAL A 67 -1.47 -18.44 6.17
N GLU A 68 -0.80 -17.59 6.95
CA GLU A 68 -0.25 -17.98 8.25
C GLU A 68 -1.36 -18.31 9.25
N GLY A 69 -2.44 -17.52 9.27
CA GLY A 69 -3.59 -17.79 10.11
C GLY A 69 -4.19 -19.16 9.82
N PHE A 70 -4.29 -19.55 8.54
CA PHE A 70 -4.85 -20.84 8.14
C PHE A 70 -3.94 -22.01 8.54
N LEU A 71 -2.63 -21.83 8.44
CA LEU A 71 -1.64 -22.83 8.83
C LEU A 71 -1.39 -22.90 10.35
N GLY A 72 -2.04 -22.04 11.13
CA GLY A 72 -1.90 -21.98 12.59
C GLY A 72 -0.59 -21.34 13.06
N THR A 73 0.12 -20.65 12.18
CA THR A 73 1.39 -19.95 12.45
C THR A 73 1.26 -18.44 12.48
N GLY A 74 0.06 -17.91 12.23
CA GLY A 74 -0.23 -16.48 12.17
C GLY A 74 -0.47 -15.82 13.54
N ASN A 75 -0.44 -14.50 13.55
CA ASN A 75 -0.57 -13.68 14.77
C ASN A 75 -2.01 -13.22 15.03
N PHE A 76 -2.90 -13.34 14.04
CA PHE A 76 -4.29 -12.90 14.14
C PHE A 76 -5.32 -14.02 14.02
N ASN A 77 -6.47 -13.80 14.65
CA ASN A 77 -7.63 -14.66 14.49
C ASN A 77 -8.41 -14.26 13.23
N VAL A 78 -8.02 -14.83 12.09
CA VAL A 78 -8.63 -14.54 10.79
C VAL A 78 -10.06 -15.08 10.71
N LYS A 79 -10.98 -14.24 10.24
CA LYS A 79 -12.39 -14.60 9.96
C LYS A 79 -12.51 -15.29 8.61
N PHE A 80 -12.18 -16.58 8.57
CA PHE A 80 -12.19 -17.37 7.33
C PHE A 80 -13.56 -17.47 6.65
N ASP A 81 -14.66 -17.30 7.39
CA ASP A 81 -16.03 -17.25 6.84
C ASP A 81 -16.24 -16.10 5.84
N LYS A 82 -15.41 -15.05 5.92
CA LYS A 82 -15.43 -13.92 4.98
C LYS A 82 -14.58 -14.13 3.73
N ILE A 83 -13.81 -15.23 3.66
CA ILE A 83 -12.85 -15.49 2.58
C ILE A 83 -13.43 -16.55 1.66
N LYS A 84 -13.51 -16.25 0.36
CA LYS A 84 -14.00 -17.17 -0.65
C LYS A 84 -12.84 -17.74 -1.44
N ILE A 85 -12.73 -19.07 -1.48
CA ILE A 85 -11.70 -19.80 -2.22
C ILE A 85 -12.31 -20.69 -3.30
N SER A 86 -11.52 -21.07 -4.30
CA SER A 86 -11.94 -22.07 -5.27
C SER A 86 -11.99 -23.48 -4.68
N VAL A 87 -12.88 -24.32 -5.21
CA VAL A 87 -12.92 -25.76 -4.90
C VAL A 87 -11.64 -26.47 -5.39
N GLN A 88 -10.95 -25.91 -6.39
CA GLN A 88 -9.68 -26.44 -6.86
C GLN A 88 -8.60 -26.36 -5.77
N LEU A 89 -8.55 -25.26 -5.01
CA LEU A 89 -7.62 -25.14 -3.88
C LEU A 89 -7.79 -26.29 -2.87
N ILE A 90 -9.03 -26.72 -2.60
CA ILE A 90 -9.29 -27.84 -1.67
C ILE A 90 -8.60 -29.11 -2.16
N LYS A 91 -8.72 -29.43 -3.46
CA LYS A 91 -8.03 -30.57 -4.08
C LYS A 91 -6.52 -30.42 -4.02
N ASP A 92 -6.00 -29.22 -4.27
CA ASP A 92 -4.56 -28.96 -4.25
C ASP A 92 -3.99 -29.14 -2.82
N LEU A 93 -4.74 -28.71 -1.80
CA LEU A 93 -4.38 -28.87 -0.40
C LEU A 93 -4.41 -30.33 0.08
N GLU A 94 -5.41 -31.12 -0.34
CA GLU A 94 -5.48 -32.56 -0.03
C GLU A 94 -4.29 -33.34 -0.61
N ASN A 95 -3.77 -32.90 -1.76
CA ASN A 95 -2.63 -33.52 -2.42
C ASN A 95 -1.28 -32.93 -1.98
N ALA A 96 -1.26 -31.93 -1.10
CA ALA A 96 -0.02 -31.32 -0.64
C ALA A 96 0.71 -32.22 0.36
N PHE A 97 1.99 -32.47 0.12
CA PHE A 97 2.82 -33.38 0.95
C PHE A 97 3.65 -32.65 2.01
N SER A 98 3.64 -31.31 2.01
CA SER A 98 4.33 -30.47 3.00
C SER A 98 3.59 -29.16 3.25
N ASP A 99 3.89 -28.51 4.38
CA ASP A 99 3.31 -27.21 4.70
C ASP A 99 3.82 -26.10 3.77
N ASP A 100 5.03 -26.22 3.23
CA ASP A 100 5.53 -25.29 2.21
C ASP A 100 4.71 -25.35 0.90
N GLN A 101 4.27 -26.55 0.51
CA GLN A 101 3.39 -26.70 -0.65
C GLN A 101 2.00 -26.10 -0.37
N LYS A 102 1.43 -26.36 0.81
CA LYS A 102 0.14 -25.75 1.21
C LYS A 102 0.23 -24.23 1.22
N ARG A 103 1.29 -23.69 1.82
CA ARG A 103 1.61 -22.26 1.87
C ARG A 103 1.64 -21.65 0.48
N LYS A 104 2.35 -22.29 -0.47
CA LYS A 104 2.40 -21.85 -1.86
C LYS A 104 1.01 -21.83 -2.52
N PHE A 105 0.24 -22.91 -2.41
CA PHE A 105 -1.10 -22.96 -3.00
C PHE A 105 -2.05 -21.90 -2.43
N LEU A 106 -2.01 -21.67 -1.11
CA LEU A 106 -2.80 -20.64 -0.46
C LEU A 106 -2.38 -19.24 -0.89
N HIS A 107 -1.06 -18.95 -0.96
CA HIS A 107 -0.58 -17.67 -1.47
C HIS A 107 -1.02 -17.43 -2.91
N ASP A 108 -0.89 -18.43 -3.78
CA ASP A 108 -1.29 -18.33 -5.18
C ASP A 108 -2.79 -18.08 -5.31
N GLU A 109 -3.63 -18.73 -4.50
CA GLU A 109 -5.08 -18.53 -4.50
C GLU A 109 -5.47 -17.13 -4.01
N VAL A 110 -4.94 -16.71 -2.85
CA VAL A 110 -5.24 -15.38 -2.28
C VAL A 110 -4.74 -14.27 -3.22
N ARG A 111 -3.57 -14.45 -3.85
CA ARG A 111 -3.05 -13.51 -4.85
C ARG A 111 -3.98 -13.40 -6.08
N LYS A 112 -4.56 -14.51 -6.53
CA LYS A 112 -5.55 -14.47 -7.64
C LYS A 112 -6.80 -13.70 -7.24
N MET A 113 -7.30 -13.91 -6.02
CA MET A 113 -8.48 -13.19 -5.50
C MET A 113 -8.24 -11.68 -5.44
N GLN A 114 -7.07 -11.29 -4.96
CA GLN A 114 -6.66 -9.90 -4.77
C GLN A 114 -6.35 -9.15 -6.07
N LYS A 115 -6.25 -9.85 -7.22
CA LYS A 115 -5.74 -9.27 -8.48
C LYS A 115 -6.52 -8.04 -8.98
N THR A 116 -7.81 -7.94 -8.66
CA THR A 116 -8.68 -6.82 -9.06
C THR A 116 -8.99 -5.87 -7.91
N GLU A 117 -8.41 -6.09 -6.73
CA GLU A 117 -8.61 -5.26 -5.56
C GLU A 117 -7.53 -4.18 -5.48
N SER A 118 -7.84 -3.11 -4.75
CA SER A 118 -6.84 -2.12 -4.33
C SER A 118 -7.12 -1.73 -2.88
N PHE A 119 -6.07 -1.68 -2.08
CA PHE A 119 -6.11 -1.42 -0.64
C PHE A 119 -5.67 0.01 -0.34
N GLN A 120 -6.26 0.96 -1.07
CA GLN A 120 -5.89 2.37 -1.00
C GLN A 120 -6.96 3.24 -0.34
N SER A 121 -8.23 2.87 -0.48
CA SER A 121 -9.33 3.61 0.11
C SER A 121 -9.47 3.29 1.60
N GLN A 122 -9.97 4.24 2.38
CA GLN A 122 -10.26 4.03 3.81
C GLN A 122 -11.10 2.76 4.03
N ARG A 123 -12.16 2.58 3.22
CA ARG A 123 -13.05 1.43 3.30
C ARG A 123 -12.34 0.11 2.97
N SER A 124 -11.54 0.07 1.92
CA SER A 124 -10.85 -1.18 1.55
C SER A 124 -9.80 -1.58 2.59
N ILE A 125 -9.11 -0.60 3.18
CA ILE A 125 -8.22 -0.81 4.32
C ILE A 125 -9.00 -1.33 5.54
N GLU A 126 -10.09 -0.67 5.94
CA GLU A 126 -10.94 -1.15 7.05
C GLU A 126 -11.40 -2.60 6.86
N ASN A 127 -11.82 -2.95 5.64
CA ASN A 127 -12.30 -4.29 5.33
C ASN A 127 -11.22 -5.37 5.57
N ILE A 128 -9.99 -5.16 5.10
CA ILE A 128 -8.92 -6.16 5.29
C ILE A 128 -8.58 -6.34 6.77
N PHE A 129 -8.53 -5.26 7.54
CA PHE A 129 -8.29 -5.30 8.99
C PHE A 129 -9.43 -5.99 9.73
N GLU A 130 -10.68 -5.79 9.29
CA GLU A 130 -11.83 -6.45 9.90
C GLU A 130 -11.84 -7.98 9.68
N VAL A 131 -11.33 -8.44 8.53
CA VAL A 131 -11.18 -9.87 8.21
C VAL A 131 -10.12 -10.51 9.09
N ILE A 132 -8.99 -9.85 9.31
CA ILE A 132 -7.97 -10.32 10.28
C ILE A 132 -8.33 -9.99 11.74
N ASN A 133 -9.58 -9.62 12.01
CA ASN A 133 -10.14 -9.36 13.33
C ASN A 133 -9.45 -8.24 14.14
N ILE A 134 -8.87 -7.27 13.44
CA ILE A 134 -8.39 -6.02 14.02
C ILE A 134 -9.49 -4.96 13.90
N LYS A 135 -10.06 -4.57 15.04
CA LYS A 135 -11.10 -3.52 15.10
C LYS A 135 -10.46 -2.15 15.33
N ASN A 136 -11.17 -1.10 14.89
CA ASN A 136 -10.82 0.30 15.13
C ASN A 136 -9.40 0.66 14.65
N ILE A 137 -9.04 0.25 13.43
CA ILE A 137 -7.71 0.46 12.86
C ILE A 137 -7.28 1.94 12.93
N TRP A 138 -8.17 2.88 12.62
CA TRP A 138 -7.86 4.31 12.64
C TRP A 138 -7.54 4.84 14.03
N SER A 139 -8.23 4.37 15.08
CA SER A 139 -7.93 4.75 16.46
C SER A 139 -6.59 4.19 16.92
N LYS A 140 -6.21 2.99 16.44
CA LYS A 140 -4.88 2.43 16.69
C LYS A 140 -3.79 3.23 15.98
N LEU A 141 -4.03 3.60 14.72
CA LEU A 141 -3.12 4.45 13.94
C LEU A 141 -2.96 5.84 14.58
N GLU A 142 -4.03 6.43 15.11
CA GLU A 142 -3.96 7.69 15.84
C GLU A 142 -3.01 7.61 17.03
N GLY A 143 -3.07 6.53 17.81
CA GLY A 143 -2.18 6.31 18.95
C GLY A 143 -0.70 6.20 18.58
N ILE A 144 -0.39 5.71 17.38
CA ILE A 144 0.98 5.47 16.92
C ILE A 144 1.54 6.65 16.13
N MET A 145 0.74 7.22 15.23
CA MET A 145 1.13 8.37 14.41
C MET A 145 1.04 9.68 15.18
N HIS A 146 0.35 9.70 16.32
CA HIS A 146 0.05 10.91 17.12
C HIS A 146 -0.71 11.97 16.30
N VAL A 147 -1.55 11.51 15.37
CA VAL A 147 -2.40 12.34 14.51
C VAL A 147 -3.83 11.84 14.62
N ASP A 148 -4.78 12.76 14.78
CA ASP A 148 -6.22 12.45 14.83
C ASP A 148 -6.64 11.51 13.68
N ALA A 149 -7.40 10.46 14.00
CA ALA A 149 -7.87 9.46 13.05
C ALA A 149 -8.61 10.05 11.84
N LYS A 150 -9.37 11.15 12.03
CA LYS A 150 -10.02 11.88 10.94
C LYS A 150 -8.99 12.52 10.02
N LYS A 151 -7.93 13.14 10.56
CA LYS A 151 -6.87 13.74 9.75
C LYS A 151 -6.09 12.69 8.96
N ILE A 152 -5.79 11.53 9.55
CA ILE A 152 -5.15 10.41 8.84
C ILE A 152 -6.00 9.99 7.64
N LYS A 153 -7.31 9.83 7.86
CA LYS A 153 -8.27 9.47 6.81
C LYS A 153 -8.38 10.52 5.71
N ASP A 154 -8.52 11.78 6.09
CA ASP A 154 -8.65 12.90 5.16
C ASP A 154 -7.38 13.03 4.30
N GLU A 155 -6.19 12.94 4.90
CA GLU A 155 -4.90 13.01 4.20
C GLU A 155 -4.73 11.85 3.21
N LEU A 156 -5.05 10.62 3.65
CA LEU A 156 -5.05 9.46 2.75
C LEU A 156 -5.99 9.69 1.57
N SER A 157 -7.20 10.20 1.79
CA SER A 157 -8.16 10.48 0.71
C SER A 157 -7.60 11.48 -0.30
N LEU A 158 -7.01 12.57 0.17
CA LEU A 158 -6.41 13.60 -0.69
C LEU A 158 -5.27 13.03 -1.55
N ILE A 159 -4.42 12.18 -0.96
CA ILE A 159 -3.32 11.52 -1.66
C ILE A 159 -3.84 10.58 -2.73
N ILE A 160 -4.84 9.74 -2.42
CA ILE A 160 -5.42 8.81 -3.39
C ILE A 160 -6.15 9.55 -4.52
N ASP A 161 -6.89 10.61 -4.21
CA ASP A 161 -7.54 11.44 -5.22
C ASP A 161 -6.52 12.08 -6.15
N ARG A 162 -5.42 12.59 -5.59
CA ARG A 162 -4.31 13.15 -6.36
C ARG A 162 -3.65 12.08 -7.26
N ARG A 163 -3.41 10.89 -6.72
CA ARG A 163 -2.87 9.74 -7.48
C ARG A 163 -3.79 9.38 -8.65
N ASN A 164 -5.10 9.32 -8.42
CA ASN A 164 -6.08 8.98 -9.46
C ASN A 164 -6.10 10.02 -10.57
N LYS A 165 -6.05 11.33 -10.23
CA LYS A 165 -5.92 12.40 -11.22
C LYS A 165 -4.67 12.21 -12.08
N ILE A 166 -3.52 11.92 -11.48
CA ILE A 166 -2.27 11.70 -12.23
C ILE A 166 -2.36 10.47 -13.14
N SER A 167 -2.78 9.33 -12.58
CA SER A 167 -2.73 8.03 -13.27
C SER A 167 -3.84 7.83 -14.29
N HIS A 168 -5.02 8.40 -14.09
CA HIS A 168 -6.20 8.17 -14.92
C HIS A 168 -6.63 9.41 -15.70
N GLU A 169 -6.37 10.61 -15.20
CA GLU A 169 -6.81 11.87 -15.80
C GLU A 169 -5.64 12.72 -16.34
N SER A 170 -4.43 12.13 -16.43
CA SER A 170 -3.19 12.80 -16.89
C SER A 170 -2.81 14.05 -16.08
N ASP A 171 -3.35 14.15 -14.87
CA ASP A 171 -3.29 15.32 -13.99
C ASP A 171 -3.80 16.61 -14.64
N TRP A 172 -4.72 16.51 -15.60
CA TRP A 172 -5.18 17.64 -16.42
C TRP A 172 -6.25 18.48 -15.71
N ASP A 173 -6.03 19.79 -15.62
CA ASP A 173 -7.03 20.76 -15.20
C ASP A 173 -7.79 21.27 -16.44
N TYR A 174 -9.04 20.83 -16.57
CA TYR A 174 -9.92 21.20 -17.68
C TYR A 174 -10.32 22.68 -17.70
N PHE A 175 -10.30 23.36 -16.55
CA PHE A 175 -10.63 24.78 -16.48
C PHE A 175 -9.45 25.64 -16.95
N ASN A 176 -8.25 25.35 -16.41
CA ASN A 176 -7.04 26.11 -16.74
C ASN A 176 -6.30 25.60 -18.00
N GLN A 177 -6.75 24.48 -18.61
CA GLN A 177 -6.17 23.86 -19.81
C GLN A 177 -4.67 23.59 -19.67
N ARG A 178 -4.27 23.10 -18.50
CA ARG A 178 -2.88 22.73 -18.17
C ARG A 178 -2.88 21.61 -17.13
N LYS A 179 -1.74 20.95 -16.93
CA LYS A 179 -1.61 20.05 -15.77
C LYS A 179 -1.69 20.84 -14.47
N ASN A 180 -2.27 20.23 -13.43
CA ASN A 180 -2.29 20.78 -12.09
C ASN A 180 -0.85 21.07 -11.62
N LEU A 181 -0.67 22.16 -10.87
CA LEU A 181 0.64 22.48 -10.29
C LEU A 181 1.08 21.38 -9.34
N ILE A 182 2.40 21.20 -9.24
CA ILE A 182 3.01 20.22 -8.35
C ILE A 182 4.25 20.83 -7.73
N ASP A 183 4.38 20.64 -6.42
CA ASP A 183 5.49 21.15 -5.63
C ASP A 183 6.27 20.01 -4.97
N ALA A 184 7.58 20.17 -4.88
CA ALA A 184 8.46 19.12 -4.36
C ALA A 184 8.30 18.91 -2.85
N GLU A 185 7.96 19.96 -2.08
CA GLU A 185 7.71 19.84 -0.64
C GLU A 185 6.41 19.11 -0.38
N GLU A 186 5.34 19.44 -1.12
CA GLU A 186 4.06 18.73 -1.06
C GLU A 186 4.24 17.24 -1.38
N VAL A 187 4.98 16.93 -2.45
CA VAL A 187 5.23 15.55 -2.86
C VAL A 187 6.07 14.81 -1.81
N ASN A 188 7.08 15.46 -1.23
CA ASN A 188 7.84 14.87 -0.15
C ASN A 188 6.95 14.59 1.07
N ALA A 189 6.02 15.49 1.43
CA ALA A 189 5.06 15.27 2.50
C ALA A 189 4.19 14.02 2.24
N VAL A 190 3.77 13.79 0.98
CA VAL A 190 3.06 12.55 0.59
C VAL A 190 3.91 11.32 0.86
N VAL A 191 5.19 11.31 0.44
CA VAL A 191 6.10 10.18 0.68
C VAL A 191 6.25 9.92 2.18
N ARG A 192 6.49 10.97 2.98
CA ARG A 192 6.63 10.87 4.43
C ARG A 192 5.36 10.35 5.10
N PHE A 193 4.19 10.80 4.65
CA PHE A 193 2.91 10.32 5.17
C PHE A 193 2.73 8.83 4.87
N VAL A 194 2.94 8.41 3.62
CA VAL A 194 2.81 7.01 3.20
C VAL A 194 3.75 6.09 3.98
N GLU A 195 5.01 6.51 4.16
CA GLU A 195 5.99 5.77 4.96
C GLU A 195 5.57 5.67 6.42
N THR A 196 5.17 6.78 7.04
CA THR A 196 4.71 6.81 8.44
C THR A 196 3.48 5.93 8.64
N PHE A 197 2.55 5.96 7.67
CA PHE A 197 1.34 5.15 7.70
C PHE A 197 1.68 3.65 7.65
N ALA A 198 2.51 3.21 6.70
CA ALA A 198 2.91 1.82 6.57
C ALA A 198 3.70 1.32 7.80
N ASN A 199 4.59 2.16 8.34
CA ASN A 199 5.31 1.87 9.58
C ASN A 199 4.35 1.70 10.76
N ALA A 200 3.34 2.57 10.88
CA ALA A 200 2.34 2.49 11.93
C ALA A 200 1.48 1.22 11.80
N VAL A 201 1.10 0.84 10.58
CA VAL A 201 0.43 -0.44 10.31
C VAL A 201 1.30 -1.61 10.77
N ASN A 202 2.59 -1.64 10.39
CA ASN A 202 3.50 -2.72 10.75
C ASN A 202 3.65 -2.88 12.28
N VAL A 203 3.63 -1.77 13.03
CA VAL A 203 3.67 -1.76 14.50
C VAL A 203 2.38 -2.33 15.12
N ILE A 204 1.22 -2.11 14.50
CA ILE A 204 -0.04 -2.73 14.95
C ILE A 204 0.00 -4.24 14.75
N THR A 205 0.80 -4.70 13.79
CA THR A 205 0.78 -6.07 13.30
C THR A 205 2.16 -6.76 13.35
N PRO A 206 2.79 -6.84 14.54
CA PRO A 206 4.12 -7.43 14.69
C PRO A 206 4.14 -8.94 14.44
#